data_AF-A0AA88P1B1-F1
#
_entry.id   AF-A0AA88P1B1-F1
#
_cell.length_a   1.000
_cell.length_b   1.000
_cell.length_c   1.000
_cell.angle_alpha   90.00
_cell.angle_beta   90.00
_cell.angle_gamma   90.00
#
_symmetry.space_group_name_H-M   'P 1'
#
loop_
_entity.id
_entity.type
_entity.pdbx_description
1 polymer ?
#
loop_
_entity_poly.entity_id
_entity_poly.type
_entity_poly.pdbx_seq_one_letter_code
_entity_poly.pdbx_strand_id
1 'polypeptide(L)'
;MTVKLACHFPQKQPTQVHPLNILVSKTWHTTFKVPWDRMPSQIQSAISAEKRPKPAERRQMPQLPPEETKETIETKRQRLQDIYSKEGTAGIEKVEVQNLMETTFCLQREDINSIPALSVDDMQSKWPYLFHQKSICAHFHFLTEIDILHALEMSMEECGKAILGYFQSRPKDKVMKDILSQADSLEIAHLVTKLLLAHFDESESRLMTHADVSVTAADVEKMQNLPASPCLILCG
;
A
#
# COMPACT_ATOMS: atom_id res chain seq x y z
N MET A 1 8.26 -17.96 -13.53
CA MET A 1 6.88 -18.18 -13.05
C MET A 1 6.43 -16.80 -12.55
N THR A 2 5.56 -16.11 -13.28
CA THR A 2 5.18 -14.73 -12.96
C THR A 2 4.41 -14.74 -11.65
N VAL A 3 4.88 -14.05 -10.60
CA VAL A 3 4.05 -13.75 -9.44
C VAL A 3 2.96 -12.80 -9.93
N LYS A 4 1.82 -13.35 -10.33
CA LYS A 4 0.62 -12.57 -10.65
C LYS A 4 -0.05 -12.25 -9.33
N LEU A 5 0.07 -11.01 -8.88
CA LEU A 5 -1.07 -10.40 -8.20
C LEU A 5 -2.18 -10.31 -9.26
N ALA A 6 -3.23 -11.12 -9.11
CA ALA A 6 -4.31 -11.17 -10.06
C ALA A 6 -5.13 -9.86 -10.01
N CYS A 7 -4.84 -8.94 -10.92
CA CYS A 7 -5.77 -7.98 -11.51
C CYS A 7 -5.56 -8.05 -13.03
N HIS A 8 -6.59 -8.42 -13.81
CA HIS A 8 -6.47 -8.60 -15.26
C HIS A 8 -6.50 -7.26 -16.02
N PHE A 9 -5.55 -7.06 -16.94
CA PHE A 9 -5.39 -5.88 -17.79
C PHE A 9 -5.46 -6.24 -19.28
N PRO A 10 -6.17 -5.47 -20.14
CA PRO A 10 -5.91 -5.47 -21.58
C PRO A 10 -4.69 -4.61 -21.90
N GLN A 11 -3.66 -5.21 -22.48
CA GLN A 11 -2.45 -4.49 -22.90
C GLN A 11 -2.70 -3.69 -24.19
N LYS A 12 -2.38 -2.38 -24.19
CA LYS A 12 -1.98 -1.61 -25.38
C LYS A 12 -0.88 -0.60 -25.06
N GLN A 13 -0.07 -0.30 -26.08
CA GLN A 13 1.20 0.44 -26.07
C GLN A 13 1.14 1.84 -25.40
N PRO A 14 2.28 2.31 -24.84
CA PRO A 14 2.32 3.56 -24.08
C PRO A 14 2.26 4.78 -25.01
N THR A 15 1.30 5.65 -24.75
CA THR A 15 1.36 7.04 -25.23
C THR A 15 2.13 7.84 -24.18
N GLN A 16 3.16 8.58 -24.60
CA GLN A 16 4.06 9.31 -23.72
C GLN A 16 3.29 10.33 -22.86
N VAL A 17 3.38 10.17 -21.55
CA VAL A 17 3.07 11.22 -20.57
C VAL A 17 4.33 11.39 -19.73
N HIS A 18 4.84 12.61 -19.68
CA HIS A 18 6.09 12.96 -19.00
C HIS A 18 6.02 12.66 -17.49
N PRO A 19 6.91 11.83 -16.93
CA PRO A 19 6.97 11.60 -15.50
C PRO A 19 7.65 12.79 -14.80
N LEU A 20 7.04 13.30 -13.74
CA LEU A 20 7.76 14.02 -12.71
C LEU A 20 8.67 13.00 -12.01
N ASN A 21 9.91 12.89 -12.48
CA ASN A 21 10.97 12.10 -11.86
C ASN A 21 11.30 12.67 -10.48
N ILE A 22 10.65 12.16 -9.43
CA ILE A 22 11.17 12.28 -8.07
C ILE A 22 11.94 10.99 -7.80
N LEU A 23 13.27 11.09 -7.89
CA LEU A 23 14.22 10.02 -7.62
C LEU A 23 14.10 9.64 -6.13
N VAL A 24 13.49 8.50 -5.79
CA VAL A 24 13.63 7.95 -4.45
C VAL A 24 15.08 7.51 -4.30
N SER A 25 15.84 8.20 -3.45
CA SER A 25 17.26 7.90 -3.20
C SER A 25 17.42 6.44 -2.73
N LYS A 26 18.47 5.78 -3.21
CA LYS A 26 18.94 4.45 -2.76
C LYS A 26 19.07 4.33 -1.24
N THR A 27 19.30 5.45 -0.57
CA THR A 27 19.46 5.54 0.87
C THR A 27 18.20 6.04 1.58
N TRP A 28 17.00 6.02 0.97
CA TRP A 28 15.81 6.65 1.56
C TRP A 28 15.56 6.18 3.01
N HIS A 29 15.78 4.91 3.34
CA HIS A 29 15.60 4.39 4.71
C HIS A 29 16.55 5.02 5.75
N THR A 30 17.73 5.51 5.32
CA THR A 30 18.69 6.24 6.18
C THR A 30 18.67 7.76 5.96
N THR A 31 18.08 8.24 4.86
CA THR A 31 18.04 9.66 4.49
C THR A 31 16.65 10.27 4.58
N PHE A 32 15.62 9.48 4.89
CA PHE A 32 14.26 9.94 5.10
C PHE A 32 14.27 10.97 6.21
N LYS A 33 14.00 12.21 5.81
CA LYS A 33 13.73 13.31 6.72
C LYS A 33 12.23 13.45 6.75
N VAL A 34 11.64 13.21 7.92
CA VAL A 34 10.27 13.67 8.15
C VAL A 34 10.31 15.19 7.98
N PRO A 35 9.45 15.78 7.13
CA PRO A 35 9.35 17.23 6.96
C PRO A 35 8.69 17.83 8.22
N TRP A 36 9.45 17.87 9.32
CA TRP A 36 8.97 18.32 10.62
C TRP A 36 8.48 19.76 10.60
N ASP A 37 9.01 20.58 9.70
CA ASP A 37 8.59 21.96 9.44
C ASP A 37 7.14 22.07 8.96
N ARG A 38 6.64 21.04 8.27
CA ARG A 38 5.26 20.96 7.80
C ARG A 38 4.30 20.33 8.80
N MET A 39 4.81 19.72 9.87
CA MET A 39 3.97 19.11 10.90
C MET A 39 3.29 20.20 11.75
N PRO A 40 2.10 19.95 12.29
CA PRO A 40 1.46 20.89 13.19
C PRO A 40 2.36 21.30 14.37
N SER A 41 2.28 22.56 14.79
CA SER A 41 3.13 23.12 15.84
C SER A 41 3.04 22.37 17.17
N GLN A 42 1.90 21.73 17.45
CA GLN A 42 1.70 20.87 18.63
C GLN A 42 2.59 19.61 18.58
N ILE A 43 2.69 18.97 17.41
CA ILE A 43 3.57 17.81 17.20
C ILE A 43 5.03 18.26 17.33
N GLN A 44 5.40 19.37 16.69
CA GLN A 44 6.77 19.91 16.77
C GLN A 44 7.15 20.20 18.23
N SER A 45 6.27 20.87 18.98
CA SER A 45 6.50 21.23 20.39
C SER A 45 6.67 20.00 21.27
N ALA A 46 5.86 18.96 21.07
CA ALA A 46 5.97 17.72 21.83
C ALA A 46 7.31 17.01 21.55
N ILE A 47 7.73 16.93 20.28
CA ILE A 47 9.00 16.31 19.89
C ILE A 47 10.20 17.10 20.42
N SER A 48 10.19 18.44 20.32
CA SER A 48 11.23 19.29 20.89
C SER A 48 11.34 19.16 22.40
N ALA A 49 10.25 18.80 23.08
CA ALA A 49 10.23 18.50 24.51
C ALA A 49 10.56 17.03 24.83
N GLU A 50 11.03 16.25 23.85
CA GLU A 50 11.29 14.80 23.93
C GLU A 50 10.09 13.99 24.45
N LYS A 51 8.89 14.47 24.17
CA LYS A 51 7.62 13.87 24.58
C LYS A 51 6.89 13.28 23.39
N ARG A 52 6.14 12.22 23.64
CA ARG A 52 5.20 11.67 22.66
C ARG A 52 4.04 12.66 22.46
N PRO A 53 3.74 13.09 21.21
CA PRO A 53 2.56 13.91 20.96
C PRO A 53 1.28 13.20 21.41
N LYS A 54 0.32 13.97 21.93
CA LYS A 54 -0.94 13.42 22.45
C LYS A 54 -1.71 12.70 21.34
N PRO A 55 -2.54 11.70 21.65
CA PRO A 55 -3.34 11.00 20.64
C PRO A 55 -4.17 11.93 19.73
N ALA A 56 -4.71 13.03 20.27
CA ALA A 56 -5.46 14.02 19.48
C ALA A 56 -4.57 14.78 18.48
N GLU A 57 -3.37 15.18 18.89
CA GLU A 57 -2.40 15.92 18.06
C GLU A 57 -1.89 15.05 16.90
N ARG A 58 -1.68 13.74 17.14
CA ARG A 58 -1.31 12.77 16.09
C ARG A 58 -2.42 12.52 15.06
N ARG A 59 -3.66 12.90 15.39
CA ARG A 59 -4.84 12.82 14.53
C ARG A 59 -5.26 14.20 14.04
N GLN A 60 -4.34 15.15 13.94
CA GLN A 60 -4.68 16.42 13.29
C GLN A 60 -5.05 16.16 11.82
N MET A 61 -6.21 16.66 11.43
CA MET A 61 -6.77 16.44 10.11
C MET A 61 -6.12 17.37 9.09
N PRO A 62 -5.92 16.91 7.84
CA PRO A 62 -5.62 17.81 6.74
C PRO A 62 -6.69 18.90 6.67
N GLN A 63 -6.27 20.14 6.43
CA GLN A 63 -7.21 21.24 6.24
C GLN A 63 -8.02 21.04 4.95
N LEU A 64 -9.23 21.59 4.92
CA LEU A 64 -10.00 21.68 3.69
C LEU A 64 -9.21 22.51 2.66
N PRO A 65 -9.25 22.13 1.36
CA PRO A 65 -8.71 22.99 0.31
C PRO A 65 -9.36 24.40 0.37
N PRO A 66 -8.64 25.49 0.08
CA PRO A 66 -9.14 26.85 0.25
C PRO A 66 -10.43 27.17 -0.53
N GLU A 67 -10.65 26.47 -1.64
CA GLU A 67 -11.81 26.65 -2.53
C GLU A 67 -13.01 25.78 -2.13
N GLU A 68 -12.88 24.97 -1.08
CA GLU A 68 -13.85 23.94 -0.70
C GLU A 68 -14.50 24.20 0.66
N THR A 69 -15.75 23.78 0.78
CA THR A 69 -16.47 23.71 2.05
C THR A 69 -16.71 22.25 2.43
N LYS A 70 -17.16 21.99 3.67
CA LYS A 70 -17.55 20.64 4.08
C LYS A 70 -18.63 20.04 3.17
N GLU A 71 -19.57 20.87 2.72
CA GLU A 71 -20.68 20.45 1.86
C GLU A 71 -20.18 20.10 0.44
N THR A 72 -19.25 20.90 -0.12
CA THR A 72 -18.70 20.61 -1.45
C THR A 72 -17.83 19.36 -1.44
N ILE A 73 -17.02 19.14 -0.39
CA ILE A 73 -16.24 17.90 -0.23
C ILE A 73 -17.15 16.68 -0.09
N GLU A 74 -18.23 16.76 0.70
CA GLU A 74 -19.18 15.66 0.86
C GLU A 74 -19.92 15.35 -0.45
N THR A 75 -20.25 16.37 -1.24
CA THR A 75 -20.79 16.20 -2.60
C THR A 75 -19.80 15.47 -3.52
N LYS A 76 -18.51 15.82 -3.46
CA LYS A 76 -17.44 15.16 -4.22
C LYS A 76 -17.23 13.70 -3.78
N ARG A 77 -17.38 13.40 -2.50
CA ARG A 77 -17.37 12.02 -1.99
C ARG A 77 -18.56 11.22 -2.53
N GLN A 78 -19.77 11.78 -2.52
CA GLN A 78 -20.95 11.12 -3.11
C GLN A 78 -20.74 10.86 -4.61
N ARG A 79 -20.12 11.80 -5.33
CA ARG A 79 -19.75 11.61 -6.72
C ARG A 79 -18.81 10.41 -6.94
N LEU A 80 -17.83 10.19 -6.05
CA LEU A 80 -16.98 8.98 -6.11
C LEU A 80 -17.80 7.69 -5.97
N GLN A 81 -18.75 7.65 -5.03
CA GLN A 81 -19.65 6.49 -4.88
C GLN A 81 -20.49 6.27 -6.12
N ASP A 82 -21.07 7.32 -6.70
CA ASP A 82 -21.91 7.23 -7.89
C ASP A 82 -21.15 6.70 -9.11
N ILE A 83 -19.87 7.08 -9.26
CA ILE A 83 -19.02 6.54 -10.35
C ILE A 83 -18.77 5.06 -10.06
N TYR A 84 -18.40 4.71 -8.84
CA TYR A 84 -18.13 3.32 -8.47
C TYR A 84 -19.37 2.42 -8.64
N SER A 85 -20.57 2.89 -8.30
CA SER A 85 -21.79 2.09 -8.46
C SER A 85 -22.13 1.81 -9.93
N LYS A 86 -21.70 2.68 -10.85
CA LYS A 86 -21.97 2.56 -12.30
C LYS A 86 -20.88 1.78 -13.04
N GLU A 87 -19.63 1.93 -12.59
CA GLU A 87 -18.45 1.50 -13.37
C GLU A 87 -17.54 0.55 -12.58
N GLY A 88 -17.79 0.37 -11.29
CA GLY A 88 -16.95 -0.41 -10.40
C GLY A 88 -15.51 0.08 -10.43
N THR A 89 -14.59 -0.87 -10.53
CA THR A 89 -13.15 -0.62 -10.51
C THR A 89 -12.63 0.08 -11.77
N ALA A 90 -13.37 0.03 -12.88
CA ALA A 90 -12.97 0.69 -14.13
C ALA A 90 -12.87 2.21 -13.97
N GLY A 91 -13.60 2.80 -13.02
CA GLY A 91 -13.56 4.23 -12.73
C GLY A 91 -12.19 4.73 -12.24
N ILE A 92 -11.31 3.85 -11.73
CA ILE A 92 -9.96 4.19 -11.21
C ILE A 92 -9.08 4.89 -12.26
N GLU A 93 -9.27 4.54 -13.54
CA GLU A 93 -8.48 5.11 -14.62
C GLU A 93 -8.94 6.51 -15.04
N LYS A 94 -10.08 6.98 -14.50
CA LYS A 94 -10.58 8.32 -14.80
C LYS A 94 -9.79 9.38 -14.05
N VAL A 95 -9.35 10.39 -14.79
CA VAL A 95 -8.79 11.64 -14.24
C VAL A 95 -9.76 12.28 -13.25
N GLU A 96 -11.07 12.21 -13.51
CA GLU A 96 -12.11 12.69 -12.58
C GLU A 96 -11.99 12.01 -11.21
N VAL A 97 -11.84 10.68 -11.16
CA VAL A 97 -11.73 9.93 -9.91
C VAL A 97 -10.44 10.29 -9.17
N GLN A 98 -9.32 10.43 -9.88
CA GLN A 98 -8.04 10.85 -9.29
C GLN A 98 -8.15 12.24 -8.64
N ASN A 99 -8.69 13.22 -9.36
CA ASN A 99 -8.90 14.57 -8.85
C ASN A 99 -9.86 14.61 -7.65
N LEU A 100 -10.94 13.83 -7.70
CA LEU A 100 -11.89 13.71 -6.60
C LEU A 100 -11.23 13.07 -5.37
N MET A 101 -10.44 12.01 -5.55
CA MET A 101 -9.70 11.36 -4.45
C MET A 101 -8.70 12.31 -3.80
N GLU A 102 -7.97 13.12 -4.57
CA GLU A 102 -7.06 14.13 -4.02
C GLU A 102 -7.82 15.25 -3.29
N THR A 103 -8.87 15.79 -3.92
CA THR A 103 -9.64 16.89 -3.34
C THR A 103 -10.32 16.49 -2.03
N THR A 104 -10.81 15.25 -1.95
CA THR A 104 -11.50 14.70 -0.77
C THR A 104 -10.55 14.10 0.27
N PHE A 105 -9.23 14.21 0.09
CA PHE A 105 -8.23 13.62 0.99
C PHE A 105 -8.44 13.99 2.47
N CYS A 106 -8.81 15.25 2.74
CA CYS A 106 -9.12 15.72 4.10
C CYS A 106 -10.23 14.90 4.77
N LEU A 107 -11.34 14.67 4.07
CA LEU A 107 -12.47 13.91 4.58
C LEU A 107 -12.17 12.41 4.67
N GLN A 108 -11.39 11.85 3.74
CA GLN A 108 -10.89 10.47 3.85
C GLN A 108 -10.11 10.28 5.15
N ARG A 109 -9.20 11.21 5.47
CA ARG A 109 -8.42 11.17 6.71
C ARG A 109 -9.30 11.38 7.94
N GLU A 110 -10.34 12.21 7.86
CA GLU A 110 -11.32 12.42 8.93
C GLU A 110 -12.06 11.12 9.26
N ASP A 111 -12.59 10.44 8.23
CA ASP A 111 -13.28 9.16 8.40
C ASP A 111 -12.32 8.06 8.88
N ILE A 112 -11.09 7.96 8.32
CA ILE A 112 -10.08 6.96 8.74
C ILE A 112 -9.70 7.12 10.22
N ASN A 113 -9.58 8.35 10.70
CA ASN A 113 -9.15 8.64 12.07
C ASN A 113 -10.32 8.90 13.03
N SER A 114 -11.54 8.61 12.59
CA SER A 114 -12.76 8.80 13.35
C SER A 114 -12.75 8.02 14.68
N ILE A 115 -13.48 8.56 15.66
CA ILE A 115 -13.66 7.93 16.97
C ILE A 115 -15.13 8.05 17.36
N PRO A 116 -15.86 6.94 17.50
CA PRO A 116 -15.40 5.56 17.28
C PRO A 116 -14.98 5.31 15.82
N ALA A 117 -14.08 4.35 15.61
CA ALA A 117 -13.62 4.00 14.27
C ALA A 117 -14.77 3.39 13.46
N LEU A 118 -14.87 3.78 12.19
CA LEU A 118 -15.77 3.13 11.23
C LEU A 118 -15.38 1.66 11.04
N SER A 119 -16.37 0.81 10.76
CA SER A 119 -16.11 -0.55 10.31
C SER A 119 -15.42 -0.55 8.94
N VAL A 120 -14.76 -1.66 8.59
CA VAL A 120 -14.15 -1.80 7.26
C VAL A 120 -15.23 -1.74 6.17
N ASP A 121 -16.39 -2.36 6.40
CA ASP A 121 -17.51 -2.35 5.46
C ASP A 121 -18.09 -0.95 5.25
N ASP A 122 -18.23 -0.16 6.31
CA ASP A 122 -18.68 1.23 6.22
C ASP A 122 -17.64 2.10 5.49
N MET A 123 -16.35 1.87 5.77
CA MET A 123 -15.26 2.56 5.11
C MET A 123 -15.24 2.24 3.61
N GLN A 124 -15.39 0.97 3.23
CA GLN A 124 -15.42 0.54 1.84
C GLN A 124 -16.67 1.06 1.12
N SER A 125 -17.81 1.11 1.82
CA SER A 125 -19.04 1.69 1.28
C SER A 125 -18.88 3.18 1.00
N LYS A 126 -18.29 3.94 1.93
CA LYS A 126 -18.05 5.39 1.78
C LYS A 126 -16.96 5.73 0.79
N TRP A 127 -15.88 4.95 0.76
CA TRP A 127 -14.63 5.21 0.04
C TRP A 127 -14.18 3.98 -0.76
N PRO A 128 -14.98 3.51 -1.73
CA PRO A 128 -14.70 2.24 -2.41
C PRO A 128 -13.34 2.24 -3.12
N TYR A 129 -12.93 3.37 -3.67
CA TYR A 129 -11.62 3.49 -4.31
C TYR A 129 -10.43 3.39 -3.34
N LEU A 130 -10.56 3.72 -2.05
CA LEU A 130 -9.46 3.53 -1.08
C LEU A 130 -9.04 2.06 -0.94
N PHE A 131 -9.92 1.11 -1.27
CA PHE A 131 -9.65 -0.32 -1.20
C PHE A 131 -8.99 -0.88 -2.46
N HIS A 132 -8.42 -0.01 -3.30
CA HIS A 132 -7.73 -0.40 -4.52
C HIS A 132 -6.27 0.07 -4.49
N GLN A 133 -5.36 -0.82 -4.91
CA GLN A 133 -3.91 -0.62 -4.81
C GLN A 133 -3.45 0.76 -5.33
N LYS A 134 -3.87 1.15 -6.54
CA LYS A 134 -3.48 2.43 -7.15
C LYS A 134 -3.85 3.62 -6.25
N SER A 135 -5.08 3.63 -5.76
CA SER A 135 -5.62 4.71 -4.94
C SER A 135 -5.03 4.72 -3.53
N ILE A 136 -4.81 3.57 -2.89
CA ILE A 136 -4.17 3.53 -1.56
C ILE A 136 -2.69 3.90 -1.63
N CYS A 137 -1.98 3.49 -2.70
CA CYS A 137 -0.61 3.91 -2.94
C CYS A 137 -0.54 5.42 -3.23
N ALA A 138 -1.46 5.97 -4.02
CA ALA A 138 -1.55 7.42 -4.25
C ALA A 138 -1.89 8.17 -2.96
N HIS A 139 -2.80 7.66 -2.12
CA HIS A 139 -3.14 8.24 -0.82
C HIS A 139 -1.92 8.23 0.13
N PHE A 140 -1.16 7.13 0.15
CA PHE A 140 0.09 7.04 0.91
C PHE A 140 1.12 8.05 0.39
N HIS A 141 1.31 8.13 -0.93
CA HIS A 141 2.20 9.10 -1.55
C HIS A 141 1.79 10.54 -1.20
N PHE A 142 0.51 10.89 -1.26
CA PHE A 142 0.04 12.22 -0.88
C PHE A 142 0.32 12.53 0.60
N LEU A 143 0.26 11.52 1.47
CA LEU A 143 0.53 11.67 2.90
C LEU A 143 2.02 11.80 3.22
N THR A 144 2.89 11.07 2.52
CA THR A 144 4.30 10.91 2.91
C THR A 144 5.31 11.40 1.89
N GLU A 145 4.86 11.80 0.69
CA GLU A 145 5.68 12.10 -0.50
C GLU A 145 6.58 10.93 -0.95
N ILE A 146 6.28 9.70 -0.50
CA ILE A 146 7.05 8.49 -0.86
C ILE A 146 6.23 7.70 -1.86
N ASP A 147 6.80 7.44 -3.04
CA ASP A 147 6.31 6.38 -3.91
C ASP A 147 6.69 5.03 -3.30
N ILE A 148 5.73 4.39 -2.62
CA ILE A 148 5.99 3.15 -1.88
C ILE A 148 6.32 1.97 -2.79
N LEU A 149 5.77 1.93 -4.02
CA LEU A 149 6.03 0.84 -4.95
C LEU A 149 7.46 0.94 -5.48
N HIS A 150 7.86 2.14 -5.89
CA HIS A 150 9.23 2.39 -6.33
C HIS A 150 10.24 2.23 -5.18
N ALA A 151 9.90 2.70 -3.97
CA ALA A 151 10.75 2.51 -2.79
C ALA A 151 10.96 1.03 -2.47
N LEU A 152 9.92 0.20 -2.58
CA LEU A 152 10.02 -1.25 -2.39
C LEU A 152 10.89 -1.89 -3.48
N GLU A 153 10.69 -1.53 -4.74
CA GLU A 153 11.49 -2.01 -5.88
C GLU A 153 12.98 -1.74 -5.65
N MET A 154 13.34 -0.48 -5.39
CA MET A 154 14.73 -0.08 -5.09
C MET A 154 15.30 -0.82 -3.88
N SER A 155 14.50 -1.03 -2.84
CA SER A 155 14.92 -1.77 -1.64
C SER A 155 15.18 -3.25 -1.95
N MET A 156 14.41 -3.86 -2.84
CA MET A 156 14.63 -5.24 -3.27
C MET A 156 15.88 -5.37 -4.16
N GLU A 157 16.19 -4.37 -4.97
CA GLU A 157 17.42 -4.36 -5.78
C GLU A 157 18.70 -4.28 -4.94
N GLU A 158 18.65 -3.59 -3.80
CA GLU A 158 19.83 -3.40 -2.93
C GLU A 158 19.84 -4.39 -1.76
N CYS A 159 18.90 -4.23 -0.83
CA CYS A 159 18.80 -5.07 0.36
C CYS A 159 18.38 -6.49 -0.02
N GLY A 160 17.43 -6.65 -0.94
CA GLY A 160 16.97 -7.97 -1.37
C GLY A 160 18.09 -8.81 -1.98
N LYS A 161 18.92 -8.24 -2.85
CA LYS A 161 20.10 -8.94 -3.41
C LYS A 161 21.15 -9.25 -2.35
N ALA A 162 21.40 -8.34 -1.40
CA ALA A 162 22.33 -8.59 -0.31
C ALA A 162 21.86 -9.74 0.61
N ILE A 163 20.57 -9.76 0.96
CA ILE A 163 19.94 -10.83 1.74
C ILE A 163 20.02 -12.16 0.98
N LEU A 164 19.70 -12.16 -0.31
CA LEU A 164 19.79 -13.35 -1.16
C LEU A 164 21.23 -13.90 -1.21
N GLY A 165 22.21 -13.03 -1.44
CA GLY A 165 23.63 -13.40 -1.46
C GLY A 165 24.11 -13.97 -0.11
N TYR A 166 23.65 -13.41 1.01
CA TYR A 166 23.92 -13.95 2.34
C TYR A 166 23.43 -15.39 2.47
N PHE A 167 22.16 -15.66 2.14
CA PHE A 167 21.59 -17.01 2.26
C PHE A 167 22.16 -18.00 1.26
N GLN A 168 22.54 -17.57 0.05
CA GLN A 168 23.25 -18.40 -0.92
C GLN A 168 24.62 -18.86 -0.40
N SER A 169 25.32 -17.99 0.32
CA SER A 169 26.64 -18.34 0.89
C SER A 169 26.56 -19.25 2.12
N ARG A 170 25.42 -19.27 2.83
CA ARG A 170 25.25 -19.93 4.13
C ARG A 170 23.84 -20.54 4.32
N PRO A 171 23.43 -21.52 3.52
CA PRO A 171 22.15 -22.18 3.72
C PRO A 171 22.18 -23.02 5.01
N LYS A 172 21.29 -22.70 5.97
CA LYS A 172 21.23 -23.32 7.31
C LYS A 172 20.75 -24.78 7.24
N ASP A 173 19.69 -25.03 6.48
CA ASP A 173 18.99 -26.30 6.45
C ASP A 173 18.46 -26.65 5.05
N LYS A 174 17.73 -27.77 4.96
CA LYS A 174 17.12 -28.24 3.72
C LYS A 174 16.05 -27.26 3.20
N VAL A 175 15.26 -26.67 4.09
CA VAL A 175 14.19 -25.73 3.72
C VAL A 175 14.75 -24.53 2.97
N MET A 176 15.82 -23.92 3.47
CA MET A 176 16.48 -22.80 2.78
C MET A 176 17.05 -23.22 1.41
N LYS A 177 17.63 -24.42 1.29
CA LYS A 177 18.14 -24.92 0.01
C LYS A 177 17.02 -25.12 -1.02
N ASP A 178 15.89 -25.68 -0.56
CA ASP A 178 14.72 -25.89 -1.41
C ASP A 178 14.12 -24.55 -1.86
N ILE A 179 14.09 -23.52 -1.00
CA ILE A 179 13.68 -22.15 -1.38
C ILE A 179 14.66 -21.55 -2.39
N LEU A 180 15.97 -21.64 -2.15
CA LEU A 180 16.99 -21.08 -3.05
C LEU A 180 16.99 -21.72 -4.44
N SER A 181 16.63 -23.00 -4.55
CA SER A 181 16.49 -23.68 -5.85
C SER A 181 15.39 -23.10 -6.74
N GLN A 182 14.48 -22.29 -6.18
CA GLN A 182 13.40 -21.62 -6.90
C GLN A 182 13.78 -20.22 -7.41
N ALA A 183 15.05 -19.81 -7.26
CA ALA A 183 15.54 -18.47 -7.59
C ALA A 183 15.24 -18.03 -9.03
N ASP A 184 15.30 -18.96 -9.99
CA ASP A 184 15.02 -18.66 -11.41
C ASP A 184 13.51 -18.58 -11.73
N SER A 185 12.68 -19.03 -10.80
CA SER A 185 11.24 -19.18 -11.00
C SER A 185 10.41 -18.11 -10.33
N LEU A 186 10.86 -17.55 -9.20
CA LEU A 186 10.10 -16.60 -8.37
C LEU A 186 10.68 -15.18 -8.45
N GLU A 187 9.84 -14.18 -8.18
CA GLU A 187 10.27 -12.79 -7.99
C GLU A 187 11.15 -12.65 -6.74
N ILE A 188 12.16 -11.77 -6.79
CA ILE A 188 13.13 -11.56 -5.69
C ILE A 188 12.41 -11.25 -4.38
N ALA A 189 11.37 -10.42 -4.40
CA ALA A 189 10.61 -10.08 -3.19
C ALA A 189 9.96 -11.32 -2.54
N HIS A 190 9.42 -12.23 -3.35
CA HIS A 190 8.82 -13.48 -2.87
C HIS A 190 9.90 -14.40 -2.28
N LEU A 191 11.02 -14.60 -2.99
CA LEU A 191 12.17 -15.38 -2.52
C LEU A 191 12.70 -14.85 -1.18
N VAL A 192 12.99 -13.55 -1.10
CA VAL A 192 13.52 -12.90 0.11
C VAL A 192 12.55 -13.08 1.28
N THR A 193 11.25 -12.91 1.05
CA THR A 193 10.24 -13.09 2.11
C THR A 193 10.25 -14.54 2.62
N LYS A 194 10.29 -15.55 1.73
CA LYS A 194 10.37 -16.97 2.13
C LYS A 194 11.65 -17.29 2.90
N LEU A 195 12.79 -16.75 2.48
CA LEU A 195 14.08 -16.93 3.16
C LEU A 195 14.07 -16.32 4.56
N LEU A 196 13.49 -15.13 4.73
CA LEU A 196 13.37 -14.47 6.04
C LEU A 196 12.45 -15.27 6.98
N LEU A 197 11.29 -15.71 6.51
CA LEU A 197 10.38 -16.56 7.30
C LEU A 197 11.09 -17.83 7.76
N ALA A 198 11.76 -18.54 6.84
CA ALA A 198 12.53 -19.74 7.19
C ALA A 198 13.68 -19.45 8.17
N HIS A 199 14.34 -18.30 8.06
CA HIS A 199 15.45 -17.93 8.94
C HIS A 199 15.01 -17.70 10.38
N PHE A 200 13.85 -17.08 10.57
CA PHE A 200 13.25 -16.80 11.88
C PHE A 200 12.35 -17.93 12.39
N ASP A 201 12.37 -19.10 11.74
CA ASP A 201 11.55 -20.26 12.07
C ASP A 201 10.03 -19.94 12.06
N GLU A 202 9.62 -18.99 11.20
CA GLU A 202 8.23 -18.62 10.97
C GLU A 202 7.60 -19.42 9.82
N SER A 203 6.34 -19.81 10.00
CA SER A 203 5.61 -20.61 9.00
C SER A 203 5.08 -19.74 7.85
N GLU A 204 5.35 -20.17 6.61
CA GLU A 204 4.85 -19.53 5.38
C GLU A 204 3.33 -19.35 5.40
N SER A 205 2.58 -20.32 5.93
CA SER A 205 1.11 -20.28 5.96
C SER A 205 0.54 -19.19 6.89
N ARG A 206 1.35 -18.54 7.72
CA ARG A 206 0.90 -17.41 8.55
C ARG A 206 0.81 -16.10 7.77
N LEU A 207 1.62 -15.97 6.72
CA LEU A 207 1.69 -14.76 5.91
C LEU A 207 1.17 -14.99 4.49
N MET A 208 1.29 -16.19 3.95
CA MET A 208 1.02 -16.49 2.54
C MET A 208 0.01 -17.63 2.41
N THR A 209 -1.02 -17.40 1.59
CA THR A 209 -1.97 -18.42 1.15
C THR A 209 -1.82 -18.58 -0.35
N HIS A 210 -1.57 -19.81 -0.79
CA HIS A 210 -1.47 -20.13 -2.22
C HIS A 210 -2.87 -20.40 -2.77
N ALA A 211 -3.19 -19.76 -3.89
CA ALA A 211 -4.44 -19.90 -4.60
C ALA A 211 -4.18 -20.27 -6.06
N ASP A 212 -5.13 -20.96 -6.69
CA ASP A 212 -5.05 -21.26 -8.12
C ASP A 212 -5.10 -19.97 -8.96
N VAL A 213 -4.40 -19.93 -10.09
CA VAL A 213 -4.37 -18.77 -11.01
C VAL A 213 -5.76 -18.26 -11.42
N SER A 214 -6.79 -19.10 -11.38
CA SER A 214 -8.16 -18.75 -11.73
C SER A 214 -8.95 -18.06 -10.62
N VAL A 215 -8.44 -18.04 -9.38
CA VAL A 215 -9.13 -17.46 -8.21
C VAL A 215 -9.22 -15.94 -8.35
N THR A 216 -10.44 -15.42 -8.26
CA THR A 216 -10.70 -13.97 -8.22
C THR A 216 -10.75 -13.44 -6.79
N ALA A 217 -10.66 -12.12 -6.60
CA ALA A 217 -10.83 -11.50 -5.28
C ALA A 217 -12.16 -11.89 -4.60
N ALA A 218 -13.25 -11.99 -5.37
CA ALA A 218 -14.56 -12.42 -4.87
C ALA A 218 -14.59 -13.90 -4.45
N ASP A 219 -13.71 -14.73 -5.03
CA ASP A 219 -13.57 -16.14 -4.63
C ASP A 219 -12.74 -16.26 -3.35
N VAL A 220 -11.70 -15.43 -3.20
CA VAL A 220 -10.91 -15.31 -1.98
C VAL A 220 -11.78 -14.91 -0.80
N GLU A 221 -12.64 -13.91 -0.95
CA GLU A 221 -13.56 -13.46 0.12
C GLU A 221 -14.51 -14.56 0.62
N LYS A 222 -14.82 -15.54 -0.23
CA LYS A 222 -15.66 -16.70 0.11
C LYS A 222 -14.87 -17.87 0.71
N MET A 223 -13.54 -17.79 0.75
CA MET A 223 -12.71 -18.83 1.34
C MET A 223 -12.90 -18.84 2.86
N GLN A 224 -13.47 -19.92 3.38
CA GLN A 224 -13.75 -20.09 4.81
C GLN A 224 -12.49 -20.22 5.69
N ASN A 225 -11.31 -20.37 5.08
CA ASN A 225 -10.05 -20.70 5.76
C ASN A 225 -9.02 -19.55 5.74
N LEU A 226 -9.42 -18.32 5.45
CA LEU A 226 -8.49 -17.20 5.52
C LEU A 226 -8.08 -16.91 6.98
N PRO A 227 -6.80 -16.61 7.23
CA PRO A 227 -6.36 -16.21 8.56
C PRO A 227 -7.04 -14.91 8.98
N ALA A 228 -7.31 -14.77 10.28
CA ALA A 228 -7.87 -13.55 10.85
C ALA A 228 -6.91 -12.35 10.79
N SER A 229 -5.61 -12.61 10.58
CA SER A 229 -4.59 -11.59 10.35
C SER A 229 -4.40 -11.34 8.85
N PRO A 230 -4.03 -10.12 8.43
CA PRO A 230 -3.70 -9.82 7.03
C PRO A 230 -2.70 -10.83 6.47
N CYS A 231 -3.00 -11.35 5.28
CA CYS A 231 -2.15 -12.30 4.56
C CYS A 231 -2.06 -11.96 3.08
N LEU A 232 -1.04 -12.50 2.42
CA LEU A 232 -0.79 -12.42 0.99
C LEU A 232 -1.45 -13.61 0.31
N ILE A 233 -2.26 -13.34 -0.72
CA ILE A 233 -2.78 -14.38 -1.60
C ILE A 233 -1.89 -14.46 -2.83
N LEU A 234 -1.25 -15.61 -3.03
CA LEU A 234 -0.34 -15.86 -4.13
C LEU A 234 -1.06 -16.73 -5.17
N CYS A 235 -1.43 -16.14 -6.31
CA CYS A 235 -2.04 -16.86 -7.42
C CYS A 235 -0.94 -17.53 -8.26
N GLY A 236 -0.87 -18.86 -8.22
CA GLY A 236 0.10 -19.70 -8.93
C GLY A 236 -0.44 -20.30 -10.21
#